data_AF-A0A7C3YH86-F1
#
_entry.id   AF-A0A7C3YH86-F1
#
_cell.length_a   1.000
_cell.length_b   1.000
_cell.length_c   1.000
_cell.angle_alpha   90.00
_cell.angle_beta   90.00
_cell.angle_gamma   90.00
#
_symmetry.space_group_name_H-M   'P 1'
#
loop_
_entity.id
_entity.type
_entity.pdbx_description
1 polymer ?
#
loop_
_entity_poly.entity_id
_entity_poly.type
_entity_poly.pdbx_seq_one_letter_code
_entity_poly.pdbx_strand_id
1 'polypeptide(L)'
;MSFEIEGNVKTYSRPSELKITDMRTVTVVGAPMRCTIIKIDTNQGIYGLGEVRDGASKTYALMLKSRILGENPCNVDKIFRKIKQFGGHARQAGGVCAI
;
A
#
# COMPACT_ATOMS: atom_id res chain seq x y z
N MET A 1 15.30 -5.98 -33.02
CA MET A 1 15.08 -4.57 -32.62
C MET A 1 14.75 -4.39 -31.13
N SER A 2 14.20 -5.39 -30.41
CA SER A 2 13.91 -5.30 -28.97
C SER A 2 15.14 -5.41 -28.05
N PHE A 3 16.11 -6.26 -28.40
CA PHE A 3 17.31 -6.53 -27.57
C PHE A 3 18.25 -5.31 -27.41
N GLU A 4 18.35 -4.42 -28.40
CA GLU A 4 19.19 -3.20 -28.30
C GLU A 4 18.64 -2.18 -27.30
N ILE A 5 17.33 -2.12 -27.11
CA ILE A 5 16.70 -1.16 -26.20
C ILE A 5 16.87 -1.62 -24.75
N GLU A 6 16.65 -2.91 -24.46
CA GLU A 6 16.82 -3.46 -23.11
C GLU A 6 18.25 -3.31 -22.57
N GLY A 7 19.28 -3.45 -23.43
CA GLY A 7 20.68 -3.29 -23.03
C GLY A 7 21.05 -1.86 -22.59
N ASN A 8 20.23 -0.86 -22.94
CA ASN A 8 20.42 0.54 -22.58
C ASN A 8 19.60 0.97 -21.35
N VAL A 9 18.86 0.06 -20.71
CA VAL A 9 17.99 0.35 -19.56
C VAL A 9 18.48 -0.40 -18.32
N LYS A 10 18.53 0.28 -17.17
CA LYS A 10 18.83 -0.37 -15.88
C LYS A 10 17.69 -1.30 -15.47
N THR A 11 17.91 -2.62 -15.53
CA THR A 11 16.93 -3.65 -15.15
C THR A 11 16.87 -3.93 -13.66
N TYR A 12 17.71 -3.26 -12.85
CA TYR A 12 17.74 -3.39 -11.38
C TYR A 12 16.39 -3.06 -10.72
N SER A 13 15.61 -2.18 -11.32
CA SER A 13 14.20 -1.99 -11.00
C SER A 13 13.40 -2.47 -12.20
N ARG A 14 12.52 -3.45 -12.02
CA ARG A 14 11.48 -3.80 -12.99
C ARG A 14 10.14 -3.36 -12.42
N PRO A 15 9.79 -2.04 -12.48
CA PRO A 15 8.61 -1.53 -11.78
C PRO A 15 7.32 -2.13 -12.33
N SER A 16 7.29 -2.53 -13.60
CA SER A 16 6.16 -3.24 -14.22
C SER A 16 5.88 -4.61 -13.58
N GLU A 17 6.89 -5.25 -13.00
CA GLU A 17 6.80 -6.55 -12.34
C GLU A 17 6.61 -6.44 -10.81
N LEU A 18 6.58 -5.22 -10.24
CA LEU A 18 6.31 -5.03 -8.82
C LEU A 18 4.89 -5.49 -8.50
N LYS A 19 4.77 -6.24 -7.40
CA LYS A 19 3.50 -6.73 -6.86
C LYS A 19 3.52 -6.58 -5.36
N ILE A 20 2.42 -6.10 -4.81
CA ILE A 20 2.18 -6.11 -3.37
C ILE A 20 2.01 -7.56 -2.92
N THR A 21 2.85 -8.02 -2.00
CA THR A 21 2.86 -9.40 -1.50
C THR A 21 2.26 -9.53 -0.12
N ASP A 22 2.32 -8.47 0.69
CA ASP A 22 1.75 -8.50 2.02
C ASP A 22 1.36 -7.11 2.52
N MET A 23 0.48 -7.08 3.52
CA MET A 23 0.21 -5.92 4.36
C MET A 23 0.18 -6.36 5.83
N ARG A 24 0.98 -5.67 6.66
CA ARG A 24 1.06 -5.87 8.10
C ARG A 24 0.79 -4.56 8.82
N THR A 25 0.40 -4.64 10.09
CA THR A 25 0.10 -3.44 10.89
C THR A 25 0.80 -3.51 12.24
N VAL A 26 1.23 -2.35 12.73
CA VAL A 26 1.70 -2.16 14.10
C VAL A 26 1.01 -0.94 14.67
N THR A 27 0.56 -1.01 15.92
CA THR A 27 -0.04 0.12 16.61
C THR A 27 0.92 0.60 17.68
N VAL A 28 1.41 1.82 17.53
CA VAL A 28 2.24 2.51 18.52
C VAL A 28 1.33 3.28 19.46
N VAL A 29 1.53 3.10 20.76
CA VAL A 29 0.85 3.83 21.82
C VAL A 29 1.84 4.79 22.49
N GLY A 30 1.34 5.92 22.99
CA GLY A 30 2.19 6.94 23.64
C GLY A 30 3.01 7.80 22.67
N ALA A 31 2.72 7.75 21.37
CA ALA A 31 3.33 8.59 20.35
C ALA A 31 2.41 9.75 19.95
N PRO A 32 2.45 10.86 20.70
CA PRO A 32 1.35 11.58 21.40
C PRO A 32 -0.11 11.05 21.37
N MET A 33 -0.45 10.13 20.48
CA MET A 33 -1.75 9.51 20.28
C MET A 33 -1.56 8.03 19.87
N ARG A 34 -2.66 7.34 19.51
CA ARG A 34 -2.61 5.98 18.96
C ARG A 34 -2.34 6.05 17.46
N CYS A 35 -1.15 5.64 17.04
CA CYS A 35 -0.73 5.63 15.63
C CYS A 35 -0.70 4.20 15.11
N THR A 36 -1.62 3.85 14.22
CA THR A 36 -1.60 2.55 13.54
C THR A 36 -0.89 2.70 12.21
N ILE A 37 0.29 2.11 12.12
CA ILE A 37 1.12 2.11 10.91
C ILE A 37 0.84 0.81 10.14
N ILE A 38 0.71 0.94 8.83
CA ILE A 38 0.71 -0.19 7.91
C ILE A 38 2.06 -0.28 7.21
N LYS A 39 2.50 -1.51 6.96
CA LYS A 39 3.64 -1.83 6.10
C LYS A 39 3.14 -2.68 4.95
N ILE A 40 3.39 -2.21 3.72
CA ILE A 40 3.07 -2.91 2.48
C ILE A 40 4.38 -3.43 1.89
N ASP A 41 4.51 -4.76 1.80
CA ASP A 41 5.70 -5.43 1.25
C ASP A 41 5.48 -5.78 -0.22
N THR A 42 6.58 -5.83 -0.99
CA THR A 42 6.57 -6.19 -2.42
C THR A 42 7.48 -7.39 -2.72
N ASN A 43 7.26 -8.00 -3.89
CA ASN A 43 8.06 -9.12 -4.41
C ASN A 43 9.51 -8.77 -4.77
N GLN A 44 9.91 -7.50 -4.71
CA GLN A 44 11.29 -7.06 -5.00
C GLN A 44 12.00 -6.47 -3.76
N GLY A 45 11.51 -6.77 -2.55
CA GLY A 45 12.14 -6.33 -1.30
C GLY A 45 11.94 -4.86 -0.94
N ILE A 46 11.17 -4.12 -1.73
CA ILE A 46 10.73 -2.73 -1.45
C ILE A 46 9.50 -2.80 -0.54
N TYR A 47 9.38 -1.84 0.38
CA TYR A 47 8.17 -1.67 1.18
C TYR A 47 7.75 -0.20 1.25
N GLY A 48 6.44 0.01 1.44
CA GLY A 48 5.84 1.30 1.73
C GLY A 48 5.28 1.33 3.15
N LEU A 49 5.30 2.50 3.78
CA LEU A 49 4.66 2.75 5.07
C LEU A 49 3.53 3.75 4.90
N GLY A 50 2.42 3.52 5.59
CA GLY A 50 1.32 4.46 5.68
C GLY A 50 0.70 4.43 7.06
N GLU A 51 -0.13 5.42 7.39
CA GLU A 51 -0.75 5.54 8.70
C GLU A 51 -2.27 5.58 8.58
N VAL A 52 -2.95 4.77 9.38
CA VAL A 52 -4.39 4.84 9.56
C VAL A 52 -4.73 6.10 10.35
N ARG A 53 -5.31 7.07 9.66
CA ARG A 53 -5.59 8.42 10.18
C ARG A 53 -6.75 8.46 11.20
N ASP A 54 -6.82 9.57 11.94
CA ASP A 54 -7.93 9.93 12.84
C ASP A 54 -8.18 8.92 13.99
N GLY A 55 -7.13 8.21 14.42
CA GLY A 55 -7.23 7.19 15.46
C GLY A 55 -8.13 6.01 15.07
N ALA A 56 -8.38 5.81 13.78
CA ALA A 56 -9.23 4.74 13.30
C ALA A 56 -8.64 3.35 13.58
N SER A 57 -9.51 2.34 13.66
CA SER A 57 -9.10 0.97 13.92
C SER A 57 -8.27 0.41 12.78
N LYS A 58 -7.23 -0.38 13.10
CA LYS A 58 -6.45 -1.18 12.14
C LYS A 58 -7.32 -2.08 11.26
N THR A 59 -8.52 -2.45 11.72
CA THR A 59 -9.48 -3.25 10.96
C THR A 59 -9.83 -2.62 9.61
N TYR A 60 -9.93 -1.28 9.53
CA TYR A 60 -10.24 -0.59 8.28
C TYR A 60 -9.12 -0.73 7.23
N ALA A 61 -7.86 -0.87 7.64
CA ALA A 61 -6.77 -1.20 6.72
C ALA A 61 -6.76 -2.71 6.41
N LEU A 62 -6.88 -3.56 7.42
CA LEU A 62 -6.81 -5.02 7.26
C LEU A 62 -7.91 -5.58 6.36
N MET A 63 -9.10 -4.99 6.34
CA MET A 63 -10.16 -5.39 5.40
C MET A 63 -9.81 -5.11 3.93
N LEU A 64 -8.91 -4.17 3.67
CA LEU A 64 -8.47 -3.78 2.32
C LEU A 64 -7.31 -4.61 1.81
N LYS A 65 -6.61 -5.35 2.68
CA LYS A 65 -5.46 -6.20 2.33
C LYS A 65 -5.76 -7.10 1.14
N SER A 66 -6.83 -7.89 1.20
CA SER A 66 -7.22 -8.82 0.12
C SER A 66 -7.57 -8.11 -1.19
N ARG A 67 -7.81 -6.81 -1.17
CA ARG A 67 -8.12 -6.01 -2.36
C ARG A 67 -6.87 -5.47 -3.05
N ILE A 68 -5.74 -5.37 -2.37
CA ILE A 68 -4.50 -4.82 -2.95
C ILE A 68 -3.40 -5.85 -3.19
N LEU A 69 -3.48 -7.04 -2.57
CA LEU A 69 -2.53 -8.13 -2.84
C LEU A 69 -2.47 -8.44 -4.34
N GLY A 70 -1.26 -8.58 -4.87
CA GLY A 70 -0.98 -8.84 -6.27
C GLY A 70 -1.07 -7.63 -7.20
N GLU A 71 -1.61 -6.49 -6.74
CA GLU A 71 -1.59 -5.26 -7.53
C GLU A 71 -0.18 -4.68 -7.61
N ASN A 72 0.10 -4.00 -8.72
CA ASN A 72 1.33 -3.25 -8.86
C ASN A 72 1.20 -1.91 -8.12
N PRO A 73 2.04 -1.62 -7.09
CA PRO A 73 1.92 -0.42 -6.26
C PRO A 73 2.11 0.88 -7.05
N CYS A 74 2.71 0.86 -8.24
CA CYS A 74 2.84 2.03 -9.10
C CYS A 74 1.53 2.43 -9.77
N ASN A 75 0.52 1.55 -9.81
CA ASN A 75 -0.80 1.84 -10.37
C ASN A 75 -1.73 2.51 -9.33
N VAL A 76 -1.27 3.64 -8.77
CA VAL A 76 -1.89 4.31 -7.62
C VAL A 76 -3.38 4.62 -7.85
N ASP A 77 -3.74 5.26 -8.97
CA ASP A 77 -5.14 5.62 -9.27
C ASP A 77 -6.04 4.39 -9.41
N LYS A 78 -5.57 3.30 -10.03
CA LYS A 78 -6.31 2.03 -10.13
C LYS A 78 -6.58 1.45 -8.74
N ILE A 79 -5.55 1.36 -7.90
CA ILE A 79 -5.66 0.84 -6.53
C ILE A 79 -6.61 1.72 -5.73
N PHE A 80 -6.41 3.03 -5.76
CA PHE A 80 -7.25 3.99 -5.05
C PHE A 80 -8.72 3.87 -5.47
N ARG A 81 -9.04 3.86 -6.77
CA ARG A 81 -10.43 3.69 -7.25
C ARG A 81 -11.04 2.36 -6.80
N LYS A 82 -10.25 1.28 -6.77
CA LYS A 82 -10.69 -0.03 -6.27
C LYS A 82 -11.11 0.03 -4.80
N ILE A 83 -10.33 0.73 -3.96
CA ILE A 83 -10.54 0.76 -2.51
C ILE A 83 -11.39 1.94 -2.02
N LYS A 84 -11.54 3.02 -2.79
CA LYS A 84 -12.24 4.26 -2.40
C LYS A 84 -13.66 4.01 -1.90
N GLN A 85 -14.36 3.04 -2.47
CA GLN A 85 -15.73 2.67 -2.08
C GLN A 85 -15.84 2.16 -0.62
N PHE A 86 -14.74 1.71 -0.02
CA PHE A 86 -14.68 1.30 1.37
C PHE A 86 -14.33 2.46 2.31
N GLY A 87 -14.00 3.62 1.76
CA GLY A 87 -13.82 4.86 2.50
C GLY A 87 -15.19 5.49 2.78
N GLY A 88 -15.46 5.79 4.05
CA GLY A 88 -16.65 6.50 4.50
C GLY A 88 -16.30 7.80 5.20
N HIS A 89 -17.21 8.32 6.01
CA HIS A 89 -16.97 9.56 6.76
C HIS A 89 -15.98 9.34 7.91
N ALA A 90 -15.18 10.37 8.21
CA ALA A 90 -14.25 10.43 9.34
C ALA A 90 -13.34 9.17 9.42
N ARG A 91 -13.31 8.51 10.59
CA ARG A 91 -12.47 7.34 10.88
C ARG A 91 -12.62 6.19 9.90
N GLN A 92 -13.78 6.03 9.27
CA GLN A 92 -14.00 4.96 8.30
C GLN A 92 -13.08 5.09 7.07
N ALA A 93 -12.69 6.31 6.68
CA ALA A 93 -11.72 6.53 5.60
C ALA A 93 -10.27 6.20 5.98
N GLY A 94 -9.96 6.04 7.27
CA GLY A 94 -8.59 5.93 7.76
C GLY A 94 -7.79 4.79 7.10
N GLY A 95 -8.44 3.66 6.82
CA GLY A 95 -7.82 2.53 6.13
C GLY A 95 -7.50 2.81 4.66
N VAL A 96 -8.38 3.54 3.96
CA VAL A 96 -8.16 3.95 2.56
C VAL A 96 -7.05 4.99 2.47
N CYS A 97 -6.99 5.95 3.41
CA CYS A 97 -5.95 6.98 3.43
C CYS A 97 -4.56 6.43 3.79
N ALA A 98 -4.49 5.30 4.50
CA ALA A 98 -3.23 4.67 4.86
C ALA A 98 -2.55 3.98 3.67
N ILE A 99 -3.31 3.61 2.64
CA ILE A 99 -2.87 2.89 1.44
C ILE A 99 -2.60 3.90 0.32
#